data_AF-A0A6B2XLB9-F1
#
_entry.id   AF-A0A6B2XLB9-F1
#
_cell.length_a   1.000
_cell.length_b   1.000
_cell.length_c   1.000
_cell.angle_alpha   90.00
_cell.angle_beta   90.00
_cell.angle_gamma   90.00
#
_symmetry.space_group_name_H-M   'P 1'
#
loop_
_entity.id
_entity.type
_entity.pdbx_description
1 polymer ?
#
loop_
_entity_poly.entity_id
_entity_poly.type
_entity_poly.pdbx_seq_one_letter_code
_entity_poly.pdbx_strand_id
1 'polypeptide(L)' 'MGFSYGNGVQASQIQGVAWQKARASDAFNNCVEIAQLASGEVAVRNSRFPDGPALVFTQSEMLAF' A
#
# COMPACT_ATOMS: atom_id res chain seq x y z
N MET A 1 -4.17 11.45 -15.97
CA MET A 1 -4.01 12.16 -14.68
C MET A 1 -3.64 11.14 -13.62
N GLY A 2 -2.42 11.20 -13.07
CA GLY A 2 -2.03 10.36 -11.93
C GLY A 2 -2.52 11.01 -10.64
N PHE A 3 -3.26 10.27 -9.83
CA PHE A 3 -3.60 10.69 -8.48
C PHE A 3 -2.42 10.33 -7.59
N SER A 4 -1.69 11.34 -7.09
CA SER A 4 -0.68 11.16 -6.06
C SER A 4 -1.40 11.06 -4.71
N TYR A 5 -1.31 9.91 -4.07
CA TYR A 5 -1.93 9.69 -2.77
C TYR A 5 -0.92 10.03 -1.67
N GLY A 6 -1.30 10.90 -0.73
CA GLY A 6 -0.43 11.25 0.40
C GLY A 6 -0.27 10.10 1.39
N ASN A 7 0.84 10.09 2.13
CA ASN A 7 1.04 9.16 3.24
C ASN A 7 -0.07 9.30 4.30
N GLY A 8 -0.70 8.18 4.65
CA GLY A 8 -1.84 8.17 5.58
C GLY A 8 -3.21 8.30 4.91
N VAL A 9 -3.29 8.22 3.58
CA VAL A 9 -4.57 8.14 2.87
C VAL A 9 -5.35 6.90 3.31
N GLN A 10 -6.68 6.95 3.36
CA GLN A 10 -7.47 5.73 3.60
C GLN A 10 -7.27 4.72 2.47
N ALA A 11 -7.00 3.46 2.84
CA ALA A 11 -6.84 2.38 1.88
C ALA A 11 -8.07 2.20 0.95
N SER A 12 -9.26 2.55 1.44
CA SER A 12 -10.52 2.53 0.66
C SER A 12 -10.58 3.60 -0.45
N GLN A 13 -9.79 4.69 -0.33
CA GLN A 13 -9.69 5.74 -1.36
C GLN A 13 -8.76 5.33 -2.52
N ILE A 14 -7.91 4.33 -2.30
CA ILE A 14 -7.02 3.80 -3.33
C ILE A 14 -7.80 2.76 -4.15
N GLN A 15 -8.54 3.27 -5.13
CA GLN A 15 -9.36 2.46 -6.03
C GLN A 15 -8.60 2.10 -7.30
N GLY A 16 -8.95 0.96 -7.90
CA GLY A 16 -8.36 0.53 -9.17
C GLY A 16 -6.96 -0.08 -9.07
N VAL A 17 -6.53 -0.49 -7.87
CA VAL A 17 -5.26 -1.21 -7.67
C VAL A 17 -5.48 -2.65 -7.22
N ALA A 18 -4.54 -3.52 -7.58
CA ALA A 18 -4.52 -4.91 -7.13
C ALA A 18 -3.72 -5.02 -5.83
N TRP A 19 -4.42 -5.30 -4.73
CA TRP A 19 -3.80 -5.55 -3.44
C TRP A 19 -3.25 -6.99 -3.38
N GLN A 20 -1.96 -7.11 -3.10
CA GLN A 20 -1.27 -8.38 -2.90
C GLN A 20 -0.83 -8.50 -1.45
N LYS A 21 -1.22 -9.61 -0.81
CA LYS A 21 -0.80 -9.90 0.56
C LYS A 21 0.70 -10.20 0.59
N ALA A 22 1.43 -9.53 1.47
CA ALA A 22 2.86 -9.77 1.62
C ALA A 22 3.09 -11.14 2.31
N ARG A 23 3.92 -11.98 1.71
CA ARG A 23 4.33 -13.28 2.29
C ARG A 23 5.06 -13.15 3.63
N ALA A 24 5.68 -12.00 3.88
CA ALA A 24 6.40 -11.73 5.13
C ALA A 24 5.49 -11.65 6.36
N SER A 25 4.17 -11.47 6.17
CA SER A 25 3.24 -11.30 7.28
C SER A 25 2.62 -12.57 7.85
N ASP A 26 2.92 -13.74 7.28
CA ASP A 26 2.43 -15.03 7.78
C ASP A 26 2.96 -15.36 9.19
N ALA A 27 4.06 -14.74 9.63
CA ALA A 27 4.71 -15.09 10.90
C ALA A 27 4.13 -14.40 12.15
N PHE A 28 3.43 -13.25 12.04
CA PHE A 28 3.14 -12.40 13.21
C PHE A 28 1.78 -11.69 13.26
N ASN A 29 0.70 -12.27 12.69
CA ASN A 29 -0.67 -11.70 12.79
C ASN A 29 -0.83 -10.23 12.31
N ASN A 30 0.17 -9.68 11.63
CA ASN A 30 0.18 -8.33 11.06
C ASN A 30 0.28 -8.45 9.53
N CYS A 31 -0.71 -9.12 8.95
CA CYS A 31 -0.95 -9.20 7.51
C CYS A 31 -0.95 -7.81 6.90
N VAL A 32 0.09 -7.46 6.14
CA VAL A 32 0.10 -6.25 5.30
C VAL A 32 -0.17 -6.64 3.85
N GLU A 33 -0.84 -5.74 3.15
CA GLU A 33 -1.08 -5.85 1.72
C GLU A 33 -0.40 -4.68 1.02
N ILE A 34 0.19 -4.96 -0.14
CA ILE A 34 0.87 -3.99 -0.97
C ILE A 34 0.14 -3.88 -2.30
N ALA A 35 0.09 -2.68 -2.89
CA ALA A 35 -0.52 -2.45 -4.18
C ALA A 35 0.30 -1.45 -4.98
N GLN A 36 0.55 -1.77 -6.25
CA GLN A 36 1.18 -0.83 -7.18
C GLN A 36 0.14 0.15 -7.70
N LEU A 37 0.42 1.44 -7.55
CA LEU A 37 -0.37 2.54 -8.08
C LEU A 37 -0.01 2.77 -9.55
N ALA A 38 -0.99 3.21 -10.35
CA ALA A 38 -0.76 3.56 -11.75
C ALA A 38 0.25 4.71 -11.93
N SER A 39 0.44 5.52 -10.89
CA SER A 39 1.45 6.58 -10.81
C SER A 39 2.89 6.05 -10.67
N GLY A 40 3.08 4.75 -10.45
CA GLY A 40 4.38 4.11 -10.21
C GLY A 40 4.78 4.05 -8.72
N GLU A 41 3.95 4.59 -7.84
CA GLU A 41 4.07 4.50 -6.38
C GLU A 41 3.58 3.13 -5.88
N VAL A 42 3.89 2.80 -4.62
CA VAL A 42 3.47 1.57 -3.97
C VAL A 42 2.75 1.90 -2.67
N ALA A 43 1.48 1.51 -2.62
CA ALA A 43 0.67 1.62 -1.41
C ALA A 43 0.84 0.37 -0.54
N VAL A 44 0.88 0.55 0.77
CA VAL A 44 0.96 -0.50 1.78
C VAL A 44 -0.14 -0.24 2.80
N ARG A 45 -1.00 -1.24 3.03
CA ARG A 45 -2.06 -1.18 4.03
C ARG A 45 -1.98 -2.36 4.99
N ASN A 46 -2.59 -2.21 6.16
CA ASN A 46 -2.77 -3.32 7.09
C ASN A 46 -4.06 -4.08 6.74
N SER A 47 -3.96 -5.38 6.48
CA SER A 47 -5.09 -6.25 6.16
C SER A 47 -6.12 -6.33 7.31
N ARG A 48 -5.69 -6.05 8.55
CA ARG A 48 -6.57 -6.00 9.72
C ARG A 48 -7.44 -4.74 9.76
N PHE A 49 -7.03 -3.69 9.05
CA PHE A 49 -7.76 -2.43 8.93
C PHE A 49 -7.90 -2.07 7.44
N PRO A 50 -8.82 -2.71 6.70
CA PRO A 50 -8.98 -2.49 5.26
C PRO A 50 -9.40 -1.06 4.90
N ASP A 51 -10.04 -0.34 5.82
CA ASP A 51 -10.37 1.09 5.73
C ASP A 51 -9.37 2.00 6.47
N GLY A 52 -8.34 1.41 7.06
CA GLY A 52 -7.31 2.13 7.80
C GLY A 52 -6.38 2.96 6.91
N PRO A 53 -5.45 3.70 7.52
CA PRO A 53 -4.46 4.46 6.79
C PRO A 53 -3.54 3.52 6.00
N ALA A 54 -3.37 3.81 4.72
CA ALA A 54 -2.36 3.26 3.84
C ALA A 54 -1.14 4.19 3.78
N LEU A 55 0.03 3.59 3.79
CA LEU A 55 1.30 4.26 3.53
C LEU A 55 1.57 4.21 2.02
N VAL A 56 2.05 5.29 1.44
CA VAL A 56 2.33 5.38 0.01
C VAL A 56 3.82 5.71 -0.13
N PHE A 57 4.55 4.75 -0.70
CA PHE A 57 5.98 4.85 -0.94
C PHE A 57 6.22 5.10 -2.42
N THR A 58 7.17 5.97 -2.73
CA THR A 58 7.63 6.10 -4.11
C THR A 58 8.50 4.90 -4.49
N GLN A 59 8.57 4.59 -5.79
CA GLN A 59 9.47 3.53 -6.27
C GLN A 59 10.94 3.83 -5.91
N SER A 60 11.32 5.11 -5.92
CA SER A 60 12.64 5.58 -5.52
C SER A 60 12.96 5.26 -4.06
N GLU A 61 11.99 5.41 -3.16
CA GLU A 61 12.15 5.05 -1.75
C GLU A 61 12.22 3.54 -1.55
N MET A 62 11.44 2.77 -2.31
CA MET A 62 11.52 1.30 -2.27
C MET A 62 12.84 0.76 -2.80
N LEU A 63 13.40 1.37 -3.85
CA LEU A 63 14.71 0.98 -4.42
C LEU A 63 15.89 1.43 -3.56
N ALA A 64 15.69 2.37 -2.64
CA ALA A 64 16.73 2.87 -1.75
C ALA A 64 16.93 1.99 -0.50
N PHE A 65 16.08 0.99 -0.28
CA PHE A 65 16.13 0.04 0.84
C PHE A 65 16.70 -1.32 0.40
#